data_AF-A0A520JVH9-F1
#
_entry.id   AF-A0A520JVH9-F1
#
_cell.length_a   1.000
_cell.length_b   1.000
_cell.length_c   1.000
_cell.angle_alpha   90.00
_cell.angle_beta   90.00
_cell.angle_gamma   90.00
#
_symmetry.space_group_name_H-M   'P 1'
#
loop_
_entity.id
_entity.type
_entity.pdbx_description
1 polymer ?
#
loop_
_entity_poly.entity_id
_entity_poly.type
_entity_poly.pdbx_seq_one_letter_code
_entity_poly.pdbx_strand_id
1 'polypeptide(L)'
;METVQAVSLKIRKHYASETEKRKEKAKESNTKEKKSLAYSFKMLDLESKMYVAYEISLKSEKQAFDRAMGMLKEIYTNINSVRLDKYYSYPSYVDKFEEAKVYVIPKKNATLRGSWKWKYAMEEFVHDTLSYIGRYYLRNNSEARFLGR
;
A
#
# COMPACT_ATOMS: atom_id res chain seq x y z
N MET A 1 -16.42 -0.68 -13.74
CA MET A 1 -17.12 -0.52 -12.44
C MET A 1 -16.11 -0.85 -11.35
N GLU A 2 -15.43 0.15 -10.81
CA GLU A 2 -13.98 0.02 -10.57
C GLU A 2 -13.61 -0.50 -9.18
N THR A 3 -12.75 -1.52 -9.13
CA THR A 3 -12.37 -2.24 -7.90
C THR A 3 -10.86 -2.22 -7.73
N VAL A 4 -10.37 -1.47 -6.74
CA VAL A 4 -8.93 -1.21 -6.62
C VAL A 4 -8.29 -2.05 -5.50
N GLN A 5 -6.98 -2.24 -5.57
CA GLN A 5 -6.16 -2.90 -4.56
C GLN A 5 -5.02 -1.98 -4.19
N ALA A 6 -4.67 -1.92 -2.90
CA ALA A 6 -3.47 -1.25 -2.46
C ALA A 6 -2.41 -2.26 -2.04
N VAL A 7 -1.17 -2.01 -2.44
CA VAL A 7 0.02 -2.67 -1.90
C VAL A 7 1.04 -1.59 -1.56
N SER A 8 1.37 -1.46 -0.28
CA SER A 8 2.67 -0.93 0.13
C SER A 8 3.69 -2.04 0.07
N LEU A 9 4.77 -1.72 -0.62
CA LEU A 9 5.99 -2.50 -0.57
C LEU A 9 7.06 -1.58 -0.01
N LYS A 10 7.47 -1.88 1.22
CA LYS A 10 8.67 -1.29 1.81
C LYS A 10 9.91 -1.93 1.17
N ILE A 11 10.45 -1.29 0.15
CA ILE A 11 11.70 -1.73 -0.48
C ILE A 11 12.86 -1.34 0.46
N ARG A 12 13.45 -2.33 1.13
CA ARG A 12 14.75 -2.15 1.81
C ARG A 12 15.90 -2.25 0.76
N LYS A 13 15.93 -1.28 -0.17
CA LYS A 13 16.85 -1.06 -1.32
C LYS A 13 16.89 -2.12 -2.45
N HIS A 14 16.88 -1.66 -3.71
CA HIS A 14 17.76 -2.20 -4.76
C HIS A 14 18.94 -1.22 -4.89
N TYR A 15 20.02 -1.54 -4.18
CA TYR A 15 21.26 -0.75 -4.12
C TYR A 15 22.18 -1.02 -5.31
N ALA A 16 21.93 -2.07 -6.10
CA ALA A 16 22.86 -2.54 -7.14
C ALA A 16 23.29 -1.41 -8.11
N SER A 17 22.36 -0.55 -8.53
CA SER A 17 22.67 0.60 -9.42
C SER A 17 23.18 1.85 -8.69
N GLU A 18 22.94 2.00 -7.39
CA GLU A 18 23.57 3.04 -6.58
C GLU A 18 25.03 2.67 -6.22
N THR A 19 25.37 1.38 -6.12
CA THR A 19 26.73 0.90 -5.81
C THR A 19 27.72 1.02 -6.96
N GLU A 20 27.27 0.92 -8.22
CA GLU A 20 28.15 1.16 -9.37
C GLU A 20 28.45 2.66 -9.53
N LYS A 21 27.41 3.52 -9.48
CA LYS A 21 27.57 4.97 -9.64
C LYS A 21 28.35 5.66 -8.52
N ARG A 22 28.33 5.12 -7.29
CA ARG A 22 29.08 5.71 -6.16
C ARG A 22 30.56 5.36 -6.17
N LYS A 23 30.97 4.24 -6.78
CA LYS A 23 32.39 3.89 -6.92
C LYS A 23 33.16 4.83 -7.85
N GLU A 24 32.48 5.43 -8.83
CA GLU A 24 33.13 6.39 -9.74
C GLU A 24 33.27 7.81 -9.16
N LYS A 25 32.49 8.20 -8.14
CA LYS A 25 32.39 9.61 -7.73
C LYS A 25 32.85 9.98 -6.31
N ALA A 26 33.16 9.04 -5.42
CA ALA A 26 33.38 9.37 -4.00
C ALA A 26 34.82 9.15 -3.53
N LYS A 27 35.80 9.69 -4.28
CA LYS A 27 37.19 9.80 -3.81
C LYS A 27 37.37 10.73 -2.61
N GLU A 28 36.37 11.53 -2.22
CA GLU A 28 36.54 12.50 -1.13
C GLU A 28 35.24 12.66 -0.31
N SER A 29 35.36 12.46 1.00
CA SER A 29 34.66 13.12 2.12
C SER A 29 34.00 12.19 3.15
N ASN A 30 34.43 12.41 4.40
CA ASN A 30 33.95 11.82 5.64
C ASN A 30 32.49 12.20 5.94
N THR A 31 31.51 11.40 5.54
CA THR A 31 30.14 11.54 6.05
C THR A 31 29.50 10.16 6.23
N LYS A 32 29.05 9.85 7.47
CA LYS A 32 28.29 8.63 7.80
C LYS A 32 27.27 8.34 6.68
N GLU A 33 27.49 7.28 5.91
CA GLU A 33 26.60 6.89 4.82
C GLU A 33 25.18 6.62 5.35
N LYS A 34 24.31 7.62 5.20
CA LYS A 34 22.90 7.51 5.55
C LYS A 34 22.26 6.58 4.53
N LYS A 35 21.91 5.35 4.94
CA LYS A 35 21.19 4.40 4.09
C LYS A 35 19.94 5.08 3.53
N SER A 36 19.97 5.44 2.24
CA SER A 36 18.85 5.98 1.46
C SER A 36 17.79 4.88 1.31
N LEU A 37 16.82 4.82 2.21
CA LEU A 37 15.66 3.93 2.04
C LEU A 37 14.69 4.58 1.06
N ALA A 38 14.36 3.87 -0.01
CA ALA A 38 13.29 4.24 -0.93
C ALA A 38 12.02 3.49 -0.52
N TYR A 39 10.96 4.23 -0.24
CA TYR A 39 9.64 3.73 0.07
C TYR A 39 8.78 3.80 -1.19
N SER A 40 8.07 2.73 -1.53
CA SER A 40 7.15 2.73 -2.67
C SER A 40 5.75 2.34 -2.24
N PHE A 41 4.75 3.02 -2.78
CA PHE A 41 3.34 2.66 -2.64
C PHE A 41 2.71 2.54 -4.02
N LYS A 42 1.80 1.58 -4.17
CA LYS A 42 1.16 1.29 -5.45
C LYS A 42 -0.27 0.80 -5.27
N MET A 43 -1.12 1.13 -6.23
CA MET A 43 -2.47 0.60 -6.33
C MET A 43 -2.72 -0.01 -7.71
N LEU A 44 -3.30 -1.21 -7.72
CA LEU A 44 -3.68 -1.94 -8.91
C LEU A 44 -5.20 -1.97 -9.01
N ASP A 45 -5.77 -1.64 -10.15
CA ASP A 45 -7.17 -1.95 -10.43
C ASP A 45 -7.33 -3.43 -10.82
N LEU A 46 -8.27 -4.12 -10.16
CA LEU A 46 -8.53 -5.53 -10.39
C LEU A 46 -9.18 -5.82 -11.72
N GLU A 47 -9.97 -4.87 -12.24
CA GLU A 47 -10.73 -5.02 -13.47
C GLU A 47 -9.80 -4.82 -14.68
N SER A 48 -9.25 -3.61 -14.83
CA SER A 48 -8.33 -3.26 -15.93
C SER A 48 -6.98 -3.96 -15.82
N LYS A 49 -6.65 -4.52 -14.66
CA LYS A 49 -5.36 -5.16 -14.41
C LYS A 49 -4.19 -4.16 -14.51
N MET A 50 -4.42 -2.85 -14.38
CA MET A 50 -3.41 -1.79 -14.49
C MET A 50 -3.05 -1.16 -13.14
N TYR A 51 -1.83 -0.61 -13.02
CA TYR A 51 -1.48 0.25 -11.88
C TYR A 51 -2.08 1.63 -12.10
N VAL A 52 -2.86 2.08 -11.12
CA VAL A 52 -3.65 3.31 -11.20
C VAL A 52 -3.12 4.42 -10.32
N ALA A 53 -2.31 4.07 -9.32
CA ALA A 53 -1.57 5.02 -8.53
C ALA A 53 -0.22 4.40 -8.15
N TYR A 54 0.85 5.19 -8.23
CA TYR A 54 2.20 4.74 -7.92
C TYR A 54 3.04 5.91 -7.43
N GLU A 55 3.75 5.75 -6.33
CA GLU A 55 4.70 6.77 -5.86
C GLU A 55 5.91 6.13 -5.17
N ILE A 56 7.06 6.79 -5.32
CA ILE A 56 8.28 6.51 -4.55
C ILE A 56 8.63 7.74 -3.69
N SER A 57 9.02 7.52 -2.44
CA SER A 57 9.54 8.55 -1.54
C SER A 57 10.86 8.11 -0.91
N LEU A 58 11.82 9.03 -0.78
CA LEU A 58 13.04 8.83 0.02
C LEU A 58 12.85 9.22 1.50
N LYS A 59 11.70 9.84 1.83
CA LYS A 59 11.43 10.39 3.16
C LYS A 59 10.67 9.38 4.03
N SER A 60 9.53 8.88 3.55
CA SER A 60 8.71 7.93 4.30
C SER A 60 7.67 7.21 3.44
N GLU A 61 7.24 6.05 3.91
CA GLU A 61 6.11 5.29 3.34
C GLU A 61 4.81 6.09 3.37
N LYS A 62 4.56 6.86 4.44
CA LYS A 62 3.41 7.75 4.53
C LYS A 62 3.41 8.79 3.40
N GLN A 63 4.56 9.36 3.07
CA GLN A 63 4.65 10.34 1.98
C GLN A 63 4.36 9.69 0.63
N ALA A 64 4.91 8.50 0.36
CA ALA A 64 4.58 7.75 -0.86
C ALA A 64 3.08 7.46 -0.94
N PHE A 65 2.49 6.98 0.16
CA PHE A 65 1.04 6.75 0.27
C PHE A 65 0.22 8.00 -0.03
N ASP A 66 0.48 9.11 0.67
CA ASP A 66 -0.36 10.32 0.58
C ASP A 66 -0.33 10.91 -0.83
N ARG A 67 0.82 10.88 -1.52
CA ARG A 67 0.95 11.34 -2.90
C ARG A 67 0.26 10.43 -3.91
N ALA A 68 0.40 9.12 -3.76
CA ALA A 68 -0.33 8.17 -4.60
C ALA A 68 -1.84 8.25 -4.40
N MET A 69 -2.32 8.51 -3.18
CA MET A 69 -3.73 8.80 -2.93
C MET A 69 -4.19 10.10 -3.60
N GLY A 70 -3.29 11.09 -3.74
CA GLY A 70 -3.54 12.29 -4.56
C GLY A 70 -3.81 11.93 -6.02
N MET A 71 -2.92 11.15 -6.64
CA MET A 71 -3.09 10.66 -8.02
C MET A 71 -4.39 9.87 -8.19
N LEU A 72 -4.71 9.00 -7.22
CA LEU A 72 -5.91 8.18 -7.27
C LEU A 72 -7.19 9.02 -7.30
N LYS A 73 -7.24 10.12 -6.54
CA LYS A 73 -8.39 11.04 -6.51
C LYS A 73 -8.59 11.81 -7.82
N GLU A 74 -7.53 12.01 -8.60
CA GLU A 74 -7.61 12.66 -9.90
C GLU A 74 -8.15 11.72 -10.99
N ILE A 75 -7.87 10.41 -10.87
CA ILE A 75 -8.24 9.41 -11.88
C ILE A 75 -9.60 8.79 -11.56
N TYR A 76 -9.87 8.51 -10.28
CA TYR A 76 -11.08 7.81 -9.83
C TYR A 76 -11.99 8.74 -9.04
N THR A 77 -13.21 8.92 -9.53
CA THR A 77 -14.27 9.64 -8.81
C THR A 77 -14.99 8.75 -7.80
N ASN A 78 -15.00 7.43 -8.01
CA ASN A 78 -15.58 6.47 -7.07
C ASN A 78 -14.75 5.17 -7.01
N ILE A 79 -14.54 4.66 -5.79
CA ILE A 79 -13.86 3.39 -5.54
C ILE A 79 -14.85 2.48 -4.84
N ASN A 80 -15.19 1.34 -5.46
CA ASN A 80 -16.17 0.42 -4.86
C ASN A 80 -15.60 -0.38 -3.69
N SER A 81 -14.37 -0.87 -3.83
CA SER A 81 -13.68 -1.54 -2.74
C SER A 81 -12.16 -1.44 -2.85
N VAL A 82 -11.49 -1.51 -1.71
CA VAL A 82 -10.04 -1.51 -1.57
C VAL A 82 -9.57 -2.62 -0.65
N ARG A 83 -8.40 -3.17 -0.93
CA ARG A 83 -7.71 -4.14 -0.07
C ARG A 83 -6.43 -3.49 0.42
N LEU A 84 -6.32 -3.32 1.72
CA LEU A 84 -5.17 -2.68 2.37
C LEU A 84 -4.28 -3.76 2.98
N ASP A 85 -2.97 -3.62 2.82
CA ASP A 85 -2.03 -4.54 3.47
C ASP A 85 -1.91 -4.30 4.98
N LYS A 86 -1.09 -5.14 5.63
CA LYS A 86 -0.84 -5.10 7.07
C LYS A 86 -0.27 -3.76 7.58
N TYR A 87 0.38 -2.95 6.75
CA TYR A 87 0.92 -1.65 7.17
C TYR A 87 -0.20 -0.60 7.24
N TYR A 88 -1.25 -0.77 6.45
CA TYR A 88 -2.44 0.10 6.42
C TYR A 88 -3.68 -0.47 7.12
N SER A 89 -3.57 -1.60 7.81
CA SER A 89 -4.63 -2.16 8.66
C SER A 89 -4.84 -1.37 9.97
N TYR A 90 -5.26 -0.10 9.87
CA TYR A 90 -5.67 0.74 11.01
C TYR A 90 -6.92 1.55 10.67
N PRO A 91 -7.74 1.91 11.67
CA PRO A 91 -8.94 2.74 11.46
C PRO A 91 -8.65 4.00 10.63
N SER A 92 -7.56 4.70 10.93
CA SER A 92 -7.18 5.95 10.25
C SER A 92 -6.88 5.81 8.76
N TYR A 93 -6.55 4.62 8.26
CA TYR A 93 -6.40 4.36 6.82
C TYR A 93 -7.69 3.85 6.20
N VAL A 94 -8.47 3.05 6.93
CA VAL A 94 -9.81 2.62 6.51
C VAL A 94 -10.71 3.83 6.23
N ASP A 95 -10.62 4.85 7.08
CA ASP A 95 -11.43 6.07 7.00
C ASP A 95 -11.05 6.99 5.83
N LYS A 96 -9.88 6.78 5.19
CA LYS A 96 -9.46 7.57 4.02
C LYS A 96 -10.20 7.19 2.73
N PHE A 97 -10.83 6.03 2.72
CA PHE A 97 -11.69 5.61 1.64
C PHE A 97 -13.10 5.88 2.14
N GLU A 98 -13.88 6.71 1.45
CA GLU A 98 -15.16 7.19 1.97
C GLU A 98 -16.23 6.08 1.87
N GLU A 99 -16.87 5.95 0.72
CA GLU A 99 -17.94 4.97 0.50
C GLU A 99 -17.41 3.56 0.19
N ALA A 100 -16.13 3.44 -0.18
CA ALA A 100 -15.55 2.18 -0.63
C ALA A 100 -15.59 1.07 0.43
N LYS A 101 -15.93 -0.16 0.08
CA LYS A 101 -15.74 -1.30 1.00
C LYS A 101 -14.25 -1.59 1.23
N VAL A 102 -13.80 -1.65 2.49
CA VAL A 102 -12.38 -1.85 2.83
C VAL A 102 -12.14 -3.24 3.40
N TYR A 103 -11.22 -3.98 2.78
CA TYR A 103 -10.76 -5.28 3.25
C TYR A 103 -9.38 -5.15 3.92
N VAL A 104 -9.30 -5.54 5.19
CA VAL A 104 -8.09 -5.49 6.02
C VAL A 104 -8.00 -6.76 6.88
N ILE A 105 -6.79 -7.28 7.08
CA ILE A 105 -6.58 -8.22 8.19
C ILE A 105 -6.23 -7.39 9.44
N PRO A 106 -7.01 -7.48 10.54
CA PRO A 106 -6.70 -6.76 11.77
C PRO A 106 -5.35 -7.20 12.34
N LYS A 107 -4.64 -6.24 12.93
CA LYS A 107 -3.41 -6.54 13.68
C LYS A 107 -3.74 -7.26 14.97
N LYS A 108 -2.77 -8.00 15.52
CA LYS A 108 -2.90 -8.68 16.81
C LYS A 108 -3.35 -7.74 17.96
N ASN A 109 -2.95 -6.46 17.90
CA ASN A 109 -3.30 -5.43 18.87
C ASN A 109 -4.40 -4.47 18.37
N ALA A 110 -5.18 -4.87 17.36
CA ALA A 110 -6.31 -4.10 16.89
C ALA A 110 -7.35 -3.94 18.00
N THR A 111 -7.95 -2.76 18.08
CA THR A 111 -9.08 -2.47 18.97
C THR A 111 -10.30 -2.12 18.15
N LEU A 112 -11.50 -2.24 18.73
CA LEU A 112 -12.75 -1.80 18.08
C LEU A 112 -12.97 -0.27 18.17
N ARG A 113 -12.00 0.50 18.70
CA ARG A 113 -12.06 1.96 18.70
C ARG A 113 -11.81 2.47 17.28
N GLY A 114 -12.66 3.37 16.81
CA GLY A 114 -12.59 3.94 15.47
C GLY A 114 -13.98 4.23 14.92
N SER A 115 -14.03 4.51 13.62
CA SER A 115 -15.27 4.74 12.88
C SER A 115 -16.18 3.52 12.85
N TRP A 116 -17.45 3.74 12.50
CA TRP A 116 -18.38 2.65 12.18
C TRP A 116 -17.87 1.77 11.06
N LYS A 117 -17.22 2.37 10.05
CA LYS A 117 -16.63 1.64 8.94
C LYS A 117 -15.58 0.62 9.39
N TRP A 118 -14.71 1.01 10.31
CA TRP A 118 -13.75 0.09 10.93
C TRP A 118 -14.48 -1.06 11.65
N LYS A 119 -15.50 -0.74 12.45
CA LYS A 119 -16.27 -1.75 13.18
C LYS A 119 -16.97 -2.73 12.25
N TYR A 120 -17.59 -2.26 11.17
CA TYR A 120 -18.21 -3.11 10.16
C TYR A 120 -17.18 -4.02 9.46
N ALA A 121 -16.00 -3.48 9.12
CA ALA A 121 -14.93 -4.30 8.55
C ALA A 121 -14.47 -5.41 9.51
N MET A 122 -14.39 -5.13 10.81
CA MET A 122 -14.06 -6.13 11.83
C MET A 122 -15.18 -7.15 12.03
N GLU A 123 -16.43 -6.70 12.06
CA GLU A 123 -17.61 -7.54 12.20
C GLU A 123 -17.71 -8.53 11.04
N GLU A 124 -17.57 -8.06 9.80
CA GLU A 124 -17.61 -8.91 8.61
C GLU A 124 -16.46 -9.92 8.60
N PHE A 125 -15.25 -9.49 9.01
CA PHE A 125 -14.11 -10.40 9.14
C PHE A 125 -14.36 -11.54 10.14
N VAL A 126 -15.13 -11.30 11.21
CA VAL A 126 -15.45 -12.31 12.23
C VAL A 126 -16.63 -13.20 11.80
N HIS A 127 -17.66 -12.64 11.19
CA HIS A 127 -18.90 -13.38 10.89
C HIS A 127 -18.84 -14.13 9.56
N ASP A 128 -18.08 -13.65 8.57
CA ASP A 128 -17.91 -14.28 7.25
C ASP A 128 -16.42 -14.37 6.88
N THR A 129 -15.64 -14.96 7.79
CA THR A 129 -14.18 -14.98 7.72
C THR A 129 -13.65 -15.54 6.39
N LEU A 130 -14.18 -16.67 5.89
CA LEU A 130 -13.64 -17.31 4.68
C LEU A 130 -13.87 -16.45 3.43
N SER A 131 -15.08 -15.90 3.26
CA SER A 131 -15.39 -15.04 2.12
C SER A 131 -14.62 -13.72 2.20
N TYR A 132 -14.54 -13.13 3.40
CA TYR A 132 -13.78 -11.91 3.64
C TYR A 132 -12.30 -12.11 3.29
N ILE A 133 -11.71 -13.20 3.77
CA ILE A 133 -10.32 -13.59 3.47
C ILE A 133 -10.14 -13.82 1.97
N GLY A 134 -11.07 -14.49 1.29
CA GLY A 134 -11.04 -14.67 -0.16
C GLY A 134 -11.03 -13.35 -0.92
N ARG A 135 -11.86 -12.38 -0.51
CA ARG A 135 -11.87 -11.02 -1.08
C ARG A 135 -10.58 -10.27 -0.80
N TYR A 136 -10.03 -10.40 0.41
CA TYR A 136 -8.77 -9.79 0.81
C TYR A 136 -7.58 -10.32 -0.02
N TYR A 137 -7.48 -11.63 -0.21
CA TYR A 137 -6.36 -12.28 -0.92
C TYR A 137 -6.33 -12.02 -2.42
N LEU A 138 -7.39 -11.44 -3.00
CA LEU A 138 -7.27 -10.88 -4.34
C LEU A 138 -6.08 -9.93 -4.44
N ARG A 139 -5.63 -9.29 -3.34
CA ARG A 139 -4.44 -8.41 -3.32
C ARG A 139 -3.20 -9.06 -3.92
N ASN A 140 -3.07 -10.38 -3.84
CA ASN A 140 -1.95 -11.13 -4.41
C ASN A 140 -1.74 -10.85 -5.90
N ASN A 141 -2.77 -10.44 -6.65
CA ASN A 141 -2.64 -10.04 -8.06
C ASN A 141 -1.63 -8.88 -8.26
N SER A 142 -1.62 -7.93 -7.35
CA SER A 142 -0.70 -6.77 -7.39
C SER A 142 0.72 -7.10 -6.89
N GLU A 143 0.88 -8.17 -6.11
CA GLU A 143 2.18 -8.69 -5.65
C GLU A 143 2.82 -9.57 -6.72
N ALA A 144 2.04 -10.49 -7.33
CA ALA A 144 2.51 -11.44 -8.34
C ALA A 144 3.04 -10.78 -9.62
N ARG A 145 2.45 -9.66 -10.03
CA ARG A 145 2.88 -8.93 -11.24
C ARG A 145 4.11 -8.07 -11.06
N PHE A 146 4.48 -7.79 -9.81
CA PHE A 146 5.60 -6.92 -9.51
C PHE A 146 6.88 -7.69 -9.21
N LEU A 147 6.75 -8.85 -8.56
CA LEU A 147 7.87 -9.73 -8.25
C LEU A 147 8.18 -10.65 -9.42
N GLY A 148 8.23 -10.10 -10.65
CA GLY A 148 8.40 -10.86 -11.90
C GLY A 148 9.22 -12.13 -11.70
N ARG A 149 8.57 -13.28 -11.90
CA ARG A 149 9.28 -14.55 -12.05
C ARG A 149 9.87 -14.62 -13.44
#